data_AF-A0A9W3ATH1-F1
#
_entry.id   AF-A0A9W3ATH1-F1
#
_cell.length_a   1.000
_cell.length_b   1.000
_cell.length_c   1.000
_cell.angle_alpha   90.00
_cell.angle_beta   90.00
_cell.angle_gamma   90.00
#
_symmetry.space_group_name_H-M   'P 1'
#
loop_
_entity.id
_entity.type
_entity.pdbx_description
1 polymer ?
#
loop_
_entity_poly.entity_id
_entity_poly.type
_entity_poly.pdbx_seq_one_letter_code
_entity_poly.pdbx_strand_id
1 'polypeptide(L)'
;MPPKLNIGLQLTALSNDVTKYPTNRVPQLDVPIIKRIPEDLQKEITKESPEDCLPLPIKPEKTLFNIWEETRTQTEIKWNKPENSDCFTSVFYEIQIRVGDNDWLDLAENRHSYYRVYYAEGVTIFGKTKIKQETITHLVQLRIRPVGVITRNNKEVKMHGHWCENILFSIEAKNPVNHIQNTELGIH
;
A
#
# COMPACT_ATOMS: atom_id res chain seq x y z
N MET A 1 -58.61 -12.93 48.80
CA MET A 1 -57.29 -13.07 48.13
C MET A 1 -57.19 -14.49 47.60
N PRO A 2 -56.91 -14.72 46.31
CA PRO A 2 -56.84 -16.07 45.77
C PRO A 2 -55.57 -16.81 46.25
N PRO A 3 -55.62 -18.16 46.34
CA PRO A 3 -54.56 -18.99 46.89
C PRO A 3 -53.49 -19.36 45.84
N LYS A 4 -52.28 -19.65 46.34
CA LYS A 4 -51.20 -20.32 45.62
C LYS A 4 -51.56 -21.81 45.44
N LEU A 5 -51.27 -22.37 44.27
CA LEU A 5 -51.16 -23.81 44.08
C LEU A 5 -49.92 -24.15 43.26
N ASN A 6 -49.05 -24.89 43.92
CA ASN A 6 -47.82 -25.47 43.42
C ASN A 6 -48.18 -26.91 43.01
N ILE A 7 -47.90 -27.32 41.78
CA ILE A 7 -48.09 -28.71 41.36
C ILE A 7 -46.87 -29.12 40.54
N GLY A 8 -45.98 -29.88 41.17
CA GLY A 8 -44.99 -30.68 40.47
C GLY A 8 -45.67 -31.90 39.86
N LEU A 9 -45.27 -32.26 38.65
CA LEU A 9 -45.58 -33.54 38.03
C LEU A 9 -44.40 -33.90 37.11
N GLN A 10 -43.55 -34.82 37.57
CA GLN A 10 -42.91 -35.77 36.67
C GLN A 10 -43.84 -36.98 36.56
N LEU A 11 -44.10 -37.46 35.35
CA LEU A 11 -44.21 -38.89 35.10
C LEU A 11 -44.06 -39.22 33.61
N THR A 12 -43.35 -40.32 33.43
CA THR A 12 -42.82 -41.00 32.25
C THR A 12 -43.88 -41.60 31.31
N ALA A 13 -43.56 -41.72 30.01
CA ALA A 13 -43.26 -42.99 29.31
C ALA A 13 -43.63 -42.98 27.80
N LEU A 14 -42.61 -43.26 26.97
CA LEU A 14 -42.53 -44.13 25.79
C LEU A 14 -43.69 -44.18 24.76
N SER A 15 -43.36 -43.89 23.50
CA SER A 15 -43.79 -44.70 22.36
C SER A 15 -42.85 -44.52 21.16
N ASN A 16 -42.41 -45.64 20.60
CA ASN A 16 -41.55 -45.78 19.43
C ASN A 16 -42.26 -45.28 18.16
N ASP A 17 -41.53 -44.64 17.25
CA ASP A 17 -41.71 -44.96 15.82
C ASP A 17 -40.43 -44.78 15.01
N VAL A 18 -40.20 -45.75 14.15
CA VAL A 18 -38.96 -46.05 13.44
C VAL A 18 -39.06 -45.48 12.03
N THR A 19 -38.23 -44.51 11.69
CA THR A 19 -37.89 -44.22 10.28
C THR A 19 -36.42 -44.54 10.05
N LYS A 20 -36.19 -45.73 9.50
CA LYS A 20 -34.92 -46.20 8.96
C LYS A 20 -34.54 -45.34 7.74
N TYR A 21 -33.38 -44.70 7.78
CA TYR A 21 -32.69 -44.25 6.57
C TYR A 21 -31.72 -45.35 6.13
N PRO A 22 -31.73 -45.79 4.86
CA PRO A 22 -30.71 -46.69 4.36
C PRO A 22 -29.43 -45.89 4.12
N THR A 23 -28.51 -45.86 5.09
CA THR A 23 -27.14 -45.44 4.82
C THR A 23 -26.43 -46.58 4.10
N ASN A 24 -26.36 -46.49 2.77
CA ASN A 24 -25.34 -47.16 1.98
C ASN A 24 -23.97 -46.59 2.39
N ARG A 25 -23.38 -47.12 3.46
CA ARG A 25 -21.98 -46.87 3.80
C ARG A 25 -21.14 -47.82 2.95
N VAL A 26 -20.46 -47.26 1.96
CA VAL A 26 -19.32 -47.88 1.28
C VAL A 26 -18.34 -48.40 2.35
N PRO A 27 -17.71 -49.57 2.17
CA PRO A 27 -16.68 -50.03 3.10
C PRO A 27 -15.60 -48.94 3.23
N GLN A 28 -15.39 -48.45 4.46
CA GLN A 28 -14.28 -47.55 4.74
C GLN A 28 -13.00 -48.32 4.44
N LEU A 29 -12.20 -47.83 3.48
CA LEU A 29 -10.84 -48.31 3.29
C LEU A 29 -10.10 -48.10 4.62
N ASP A 30 -9.54 -49.17 5.18
CA ASP A 30 -8.53 -49.09 6.22
C ASP A 30 -7.29 -48.44 5.61
N VAL A 31 -7.25 -47.12 5.64
CA VAL A 31 -6.03 -46.37 5.30
C VAL A 31 -5.17 -46.41 6.55
N PRO A 32 -3.98 -47.05 6.54
CA PRO A 32 -3.09 -46.99 7.67
C PRO A 32 -2.78 -45.53 7.98
N ILE A 33 -3.04 -45.12 9.22
CA ILE A 33 -2.66 -43.80 9.74
C ILE A 33 -1.15 -43.70 9.54
N ILE A 34 -0.73 -42.86 8.59
CA ILE A 34 0.67 -42.57 8.33
C ILE A 34 1.25 -42.04 9.64
N LYS A 35 2.08 -42.85 10.28
CA LYS A 35 2.87 -42.45 11.44
C LYS A 35 3.69 -41.23 11.03
N ARG A 36 3.58 -40.19 11.86
CA ARG A 36 4.41 -38.99 11.95
C ARG A 36 5.55 -38.94 10.93
N ILE A 37 5.47 -37.93 10.06
CA ILE A 37 6.56 -37.48 9.21
C ILE A 37 7.86 -37.46 10.05
N PRO A 38 8.93 -38.18 9.63
CA PRO A 38 10.21 -38.18 10.33
C PRO A 38 10.71 -36.75 10.59
N GLU A 39 11.20 -36.47 11.80
CA GLU A 39 11.71 -35.15 12.20
C GLU A 39 12.84 -34.67 11.27
N ASP A 40 13.52 -35.60 10.63
CA ASP A 40 14.59 -35.43 9.65
C ASP A 40 14.10 -34.71 8.38
N LEU A 41 12.84 -34.93 7.98
CA LEU A 41 12.21 -34.27 6.84
C LEU A 41 11.51 -32.95 7.22
N GLN A 42 11.31 -32.68 8.52
CA GLN A 42 10.79 -31.39 8.98
C GLN A 42 11.87 -30.29 8.98
N LYS A 43 13.16 -30.67 8.97
CA LYS A 43 14.29 -29.73 8.93
C LYS A 43 14.66 -29.23 7.53
N GLU A 44 14.03 -29.74 6.47
CA GLU A 44 14.25 -29.27 5.09
C GLU A 44 13.11 -28.40 4.53
N ILE A 45 12.09 -28.05 5.35
CA ILE A 45 10.99 -27.16 4.97
C ILE A 45 11.11 -25.81 5.70
N THR A 46 12.25 -25.14 5.53
CA THR A 46 12.33 -23.66 5.42
C THR A 46 13.78 -23.28 5.11
N LYS A 47 14.21 -23.53 3.87
CA LYS A 47 15.05 -22.50 3.25
C LYS A 47 14.10 -21.37 2.91
N GLU A 48 13.80 -20.51 3.87
CA GLU A 48 13.13 -19.22 3.60
C GLU A 48 13.91 -18.59 2.45
N SER A 49 13.23 -18.41 1.32
CA SER A 49 13.84 -17.72 0.20
C SER A 49 14.19 -16.32 0.70
N PRO A 50 15.34 -15.73 0.34
CA PRO A 50 15.62 -14.33 0.70
C PRO A 50 14.53 -13.35 0.24
N GLU A 51 13.64 -13.77 -0.66
CA GLU A 51 12.43 -13.05 -1.08
C GLU A 51 11.34 -12.98 0.01
N ASP A 52 11.29 -13.94 0.95
CA ASP A 52 10.30 -13.99 2.04
C ASP A 52 10.53 -12.88 3.09
N CYS A 53 11.67 -12.19 3.02
CA CYS A 53 12.05 -11.08 3.90
C CYS A 53 12.07 -9.71 3.19
N LEU A 54 11.46 -9.57 2.00
CA LEU A 54 11.37 -8.27 1.32
C LEU A 54 10.09 -7.53 1.74
N PRO A 55 10.15 -6.19 1.95
CA PRO A 55 8.94 -5.42 2.18
C PRO A 55 8.01 -5.52 0.97
N LEU A 56 6.75 -5.82 1.23
CA LEU A 56 5.74 -5.93 0.18
C LEU A 56 5.52 -4.57 -0.52
N PRO A 57 5.11 -4.58 -1.81
CA PRO A 57 4.87 -3.37 -2.57
C PRO A 57 3.87 -2.44 -1.88
N ILE A 58 4.14 -1.13 -1.97
CA ILE A 58 3.21 -0.08 -1.54
C ILE A 58 2.38 0.40 -2.73
N LYS A 59 1.22 0.99 -2.41
CA LYS A 59 0.30 1.59 -3.35
C LYS A 59 0.09 3.06 -3.00
N PRO A 60 0.51 4.00 -3.88
CA PRO A 60 0.14 5.39 -3.77
C PRO A 60 -1.38 5.56 -3.83
N GLU A 61 -1.93 6.49 -3.04
CA GLU A 61 -3.35 6.83 -3.08
C GLU A 61 -3.74 7.45 -4.44
N LYS A 62 -2.80 8.14 -5.09
CA LYS A 62 -2.97 8.77 -6.39
C LYS A 62 -1.69 8.68 -7.20
N THR A 63 -1.82 8.41 -8.50
CA THR A 63 -0.71 8.26 -9.45
C THR A 63 -0.66 9.35 -10.50
N LEU A 64 -1.58 10.32 -10.50
CA LEU A 64 -1.60 11.43 -11.46
C LEU A 64 -1.90 12.76 -10.78
N PHE A 65 -1.05 13.75 -11.03
CA PHE A 65 -1.18 15.11 -10.52
C PHE A 65 -0.98 16.10 -11.66
N ASN A 66 -1.86 17.11 -11.73
CA ASN A 66 -1.71 18.22 -12.66
C ASN A 66 -1.41 19.46 -11.83
N ILE A 67 -0.33 20.16 -12.16
CA ILE A 67 0.12 21.37 -11.47
C ILE A 67 0.05 22.53 -12.48
N TRP A 68 -0.97 23.36 -12.31
CA TRP A 68 -1.20 24.65 -12.98
C TRP A 68 -0.76 25.84 -12.10
N GLU A 69 -0.77 27.06 -12.64
CA GLU A 69 -0.29 28.27 -11.96
C GLU A 69 -1.06 28.60 -10.66
N GLU A 70 -2.36 28.34 -10.64
CA GLU A 70 -3.25 28.48 -9.48
C GLU A 70 -3.28 27.24 -8.56
N THR A 71 -2.37 26.26 -8.71
CA THR A 71 -2.40 25.05 -7.88
C THR A 71 -2.17 25.44 -6.43
N ARG A 72 -2.81 24.70 -5.51
CA ARG A 72 -2.54 24.82 -4.07
C ARG A 72 -1.02 24.84 -3.85
N THR A 73 -0.58 25.71 -2.95
CA THR A 73 0.83 25.88 -2.57
C THR A 73 1.52 24.58 -2.12
N GLN A 74 0.74 23.55 -1.82
CA GLN A 74 1.21 22.24 -1.42
C GLN A 74 0.30 21.11 -1.92
N THR A 75 0.94 20.04 -2.39
CA THR A 75 0.32 18.74 -2.66
C THR A 75 1.01 17.66 -1.83
N GLU A 76 0.22 16.78 -1.22
CA GLU A 76 0.75 15.65 -0.44
C GLU A 76 0.48 14.34 -1.20
N ILE A 77 1.54 13.57 -1.41
CA ILE A 77 1.50 12.21 -1.92
C ILE A 77 1.46 11.29 -0.70
N LYS A 78 0.49 10.38 -0.65
CA LYS A 78 0.35 9.40 0.43
C LYS A 78 0.37 7.99 -0.14
N TRP A 79 0.80 7.04 0.67
CA TRP A 79 0.80 5.62 0.35
C TRP A 79 0.54 4.79 1.61
N ASN A 80 0.12 3.54 1.43
CA ASN A 80 0.02 2.59 2.53
C ASN A 80 1.40 2.10 2.98
N LYS A 81 1.50 1.64 4.23
CA LYS A 81 2.66 0.86 4.68
C LYS A 81 2.64 -0.53 4.01
N PRO A 82 3.80 -1.18 3.82
CA PRO A 82 3.85 -2.59 3.44
C PRO A 82 3.05 -3.46 4.41
N GLU A 83 2.29 -4.43 3.90
CA GLU A 83 1.45 -5.30 4.74
C GLU A 83 2.28 -6.13 5.72
N ASN A 84 3.50 -6.52 5.34
CA ASN A 84 4.45 -7.22 6.18
C ASN A 84 5.41 -6.29 6.93
N SER A 85 5.03 -5.03 7.17
CA SER A 85 5.92 -4.06 7.85
C SER A 85 6.34 -4.50 9.26
N ASP A 86 5.54 -5.33 9.93
CA ASP A 86 5.83 -5.87 11.27
C ASP A 86 6.97 -6.91 11.26
N CYS A 87 7.36 -7.42 10.09
CA CYS A 87 8.52 -8.32 9.95
C CYS A 87 9.87 -7.58 10.03
N PHE A 88 9.85 -6.25 10.12
CA PHE A 88 11.03 -5.41 10.10
C PHE A 88 11.16 -4.62 11.40
N THR A 89 12.39 -4.42 11.88
CA THR A 89 12.69 -3.55 13.02
C THR A 89 12.28 -2.10 12.72
N SER A 90 12.44 -1.67 11.47
CA SER A 90 11.90 -0.40 10.99
C SER A 90 11.64 -0.44 9.49
N VAL A 91 10.77 0.44 9.00
CA VAL A 91 10.52 0.66 7.58
C VAL A 91 10.64 2.14 7.27
N PHE A 92 11.33 2.45 6.18
CA PHE A 92 11.37 3.78 5.58
C PHE A 92 11.17 3.66 4.06
N TYR A 93 11.12 4.79 3.37
CA TYR A 93 10.78 4.87 1.96
C TYR A 93 11.84 5.65 1.21
N GLU A 94 12.37 5.06 0.15
CA GLU A 94 13.23 5.75 -0.79
C GLU A 94 12.38 6.29 -1.93
N ILE A 95 12.62 7.54 -2.30
CA ILE A 95 11.85 8.26 -3.30
C ILE A 95 12.81 8.71 -4.40
N GLN A 96 12.46 8.41 -5.64
CA GLN A 96 13.20 8.85 -6.82
C GLN A 96 12.32 9.67 -7.74
N ILE A 97 12.95 10.58 -8.47
CA ILE A 97 12.31 11.46 -9.45
C ILE A 97 13.01 11.37 -10.80
N ARG A 98 12.24 11.49 -11.87
CA ARG A 98 12.72 11.61 -13.25
C ARG A 98 11.94 12.74 -13.93
N VAL A 99 12.63 13.59 -14.68
CA VAL A 99 12.03 14.67 -15.46
C VAL A 99 12.23 14.36 -16.94
N GLY A 100 11.15 14.23 -17.71
CA GLY A 100 11.21 13.76 -19.10
C GLY A 100 11.85 12.36 -19.20
N ASP A 101 12.77 12.21 -20.15
CA ASP A 101 13.46 10.94 -20.42
C ASP A 101 14.83 10.80 -19.73
N ASN A 102 15.13 11.66 -18.76
CA ASN A 102 16.39 11.63 -18.02
C ASN A 102 16.51 10.41 -17.09
N ASP A 103 17.69 10.22 -16.48
CA ASP A 103 17.88 9.18 -15.46
C ASP A 103 17.11 9.49 -14.16
N TRP A 104 16.84 8.43 -13.39
CA TRP A 104 16.24 8.55 -12.06
C TRP A 104 17.23 9.15 -11.07
N LEU A 105 16.77 10.15 -10.32
CA LEU A 105 17.54 10.84 -9.28
C LEU A 105 16.97 10.54 -7.90
N ASP A 106 17.84 10.24 -6.94
CA ASP A 106 17.45 10.09 -5.53
C ASP A 106 16.97 11.42 -4.96
N LEU A 107 15.74 11.42 -4.49
CA LEU A 107 15.05 12.62 -4.03
C LEU A 107 15.10 12.75 -2.50
N ALA A 108 14.66 11.70 -1.80
CA ALA A 108 14.51 11.69 -0.36
C ALA A 108 14.43 10.27 0.21
N GLU A 109 14.70 10.17 1.51
CA GLU A 109 14.42 9.01 2.36
C GLU A 109 13.45 9.46 3.47
N ASN A 110 12.27 8.86 3.53
CA ASN A 110 11.21 9.25 4.46
C ASN A 110 10.81 8.09 5.39
N ARG A 111 10.65 8.34 6.69
CA ARG A 111 10.07 7.34 7.62
C ARG A 111 8.54 7.30 7.61
N HIS A 112 7.92 8.39 7.16
CA HIS A 112 6.47 8.49 7.08
C HIS A 112 5.98 8.14 5.68
N SER A 113 4.76 7.60 5.59
CA SER A 113 4.13 7.20 4.33
C SER A 113 3.52 8.37 3.55
N TYR A 114 4.23 9.50 3.53
CA TYR A 114 3.85 10.66 2.74
C TYR A 114 5.06 11.45 2.25
N TYR A 115 4.88 12.19 1.17
CA TYR A 115 5.84 13.13 0.60
C TYR A 115 5.12 14.41 0.17
N ARG A 116 5.74 15.57 0.39
CA ARG A 116 5.15 16.87 0.04
C ARG A 116 5.86 17.48 -1.14
N VAL A 117 5.06 17.90 -2.10
CA VAL A 117 5.47 18.73 -3.23
C VAL A 117 4.94 20.12 -2.98
N TYR A 118 5.80 21.13 -3.06
CA TYR A 118 5.41 22.52 -2.89
C TYR A 118 5.35 23.22 -4.23
N TYR A 119 4.48 24.21 -4.32
CA TYR A 119 4.36 25.08 -5.47
C TYR A 119 4.35 26.52 -5.00
N ALA A 120 5.25 27.34 -5.53
CA ALA A 120 5.31 28.77 -5.21
C ALA A 120 5.88 29.53 -6.41
N GLU A 121 5.20 30.63 -6.79
CA GLU A 121 5.70 31.59 -7.77
C GLU A 121 6.14 30.95 -9.11
N GLY A 122 5.35 30.03 -9.66
CA GLY A 122 5.72 29.34 -10.90
C GLY A 122 6.76 28.25 -10.73
N VAL A 123 7.14 27.87 -9.50
CA VAL A 123 8.16 26.84 -9.25
C VAL A 123 7.57 25.67 -8.48
N THR A 124 7.67 24.48 -9.07
CA THR A 124 7.36 23.22 -8.39
C THR A 124 8.62 22.68 -7.72
N ILE A 125 8.52 22.37 -6.43
CA ILE A 125 9.65 21.97 -5.58
C ILE A 125 9.41 20.54 -5.07
N PHE A 126 10.25 19.64 -5.56
CA PHE A 126 10.38 18.26 -5.12
C PHE A 126 11.63 18.16 -4.24
N GLY A 127 11.54 18.63 -2.98
CA GLY A 127 12.67 18.63 -2.06
C GLY A 127 13.83 19.48 -2.59
N LYS A 128 14.92 18.82 -3.00
CA LYS A 128 16.10 19.48 -3.60
C LYS A 128 15.95 19.80 -5.09
N THR A 129 15.00 19.16 -5.78
CA THR A 129 14.77 19.37 -7.21
C THR A 129 13.72 20.44 -7.42
N LYS A 130 14.03 21.47 -8.22
CA LYS A 130 13.14 22.58 -8.54
C LYS A 130 12.88 22.61 -10.03
N ILE A 131 11.62 22.76 -10.41
CA ILE A 131 11.19 22.81 -11.81
C ILE A 131 10.38 24.09 -11.99
N LYS A 132 10.87 24.99 -12.84
CA LYS A 132 10.16 26.22 -13.19
C LYS A 132 9.09 25.87 -14.23
N GLN A 133 7.90 26.44 -14.06
CA GLN A 133 6.89 26.48 -15.10
C GLN A 133 7.35 27.47 -16.15
N GLU A 134 7.74 26.94 -17.30
CA GLU A 134 8.14 27.70 -18.46
C GLU A 134 7.05 27.62 -19.53
N THR A 135 7.38 27.83 -20.80
CA THR A 135 6.45 27.75 -21.92
C THR A 135 6.14 26.32 -22.36
N ILE A 136 6.77 25.32 -21.76
CA ILE A 136 6.63 23.90 -22.10
C ILE A 136 6.10 23.14 -20.90
N THR A 137 5.14 22.24 -21.14
CA THR A 137 4.64 21.31 -20.13
C THR A 137 5.71 20.27 -19.81
N HIS A 138 6.08 20.16 -18.53
CA HIS A 138 7.04 19.17 -18.06
C HIS A 138 6.34 17.95 -17.51
N LEU A 139 6.63 16.78 -18.08
CA LEU A 139 6.24 15.50 -17.50
C LEU A 139 7.29 15.05 -16.49
N VAL A 140 6.86 14.84 -15.26
CA VAL A 140 7.71 14.40 -14.15
C VAL A 140 7.16 13.10 -13.61
N GLN A 141 8.05 12.16 -13.34
CA GLN A 141 7.72 10.87 -12.77
C GLN A 141 8.39 10.73 -11.42
N LEU A 142 7.64 10.21 -10.46
CA LEU A 142 8.11 9.92 -9.12
C LEU A 142 7.81 8.46 -8.80
N ARG A 143 8.75 7.76 -8.19
CA ARG A 143 8.55 6.38 -7.73
C ARG A 143 9.05 6.22 -6.32
N ILE A 144 8.44 5.27 -5.61
CA ILE A 144 8.68 5.06 -4.19
C ILE A 144 8.88 3.56 -3.97
N ARG A 145 9.85 3.19 -3.15
CA ARG A 145 9.98 1.80 -2.66
C ARG A 145 10.09 1.78 -1.14
N PRO A 146 9.46 0.80 -0.47
CA PRO A 146 9.73 0.54 0.93
C PRO A 146 11.10 -0.10 1.11
N VAL A 147 11.76 0.24 2.20
CA VAL A 147 13.01 -0.38 2.65
C VAL A 147 12.81 -0.80 4.10
N GLY A 148 12.89 -2.10 4.33
CA GLY A 148 12.79 -2.70 5.65
C GLY A 148 14.17 -2.88 6.25
N VAL A 149 14.32 -2.68 7.54
CA VAL A 149 15.57 -2.91 8.27
C VAL A 149 15.38 -4.12 9.18
N ILE A 150 16.26 -5.10 9.03
CA ILE A 150 16.34 -6.26 9.93
C ILE A 150 17.68 -6.24 10.67
N THR A 151 17.71 -6.79 11.87
CA THR A 151 18.95 -6.94 12.65
C THR A 151 19.45 -8.39 12.52
N ARG A 152 20.58 -8.59 11.86
CA ARG A 152 21.24 -9.90 11.73
C ARG A 152 22.67 -9.80 12.27
N ASN A 153 23.02 -10.64 13.23
CA ASN A 153 24.35 -10.65 13.87
C ASN A 153 24.77 -9.26 14.42
N ASN A 154 23.86 -8.58 15.11
CA ASN A 154 24.04 -7.21 15.63
C ASN A 154 24.37 -6.14 14.56
N LYS A 155 24.08 -6.41 13.28
CA LYS A 155 24.18 -5.44 12.20
C LYS A 155 22.81 -5.21 11.57
N GLU A 156 22.53 -3.97 11.26
CA GLU A 156 21.34 -3.59 10.49
C GLU A 156 21.57 -3.90 9.02
N VAL A 157 20.62 -4.60 8.41
CA VAL A 157 20.62 -4.94 6.97
C VAL A 157 19.37 -4.32 6.36
N LYS A 158 19.56 -3.53 5.29
CA LYS A 158 18.49 -2.91 4.51
C LYS A 158 17.98 -3.89 3.45
N MET A 159 16.69 -4.20 3.49
CA MET A 159 15.97 -5.03 2.54
C MET A 159 15.13 -4.11 1.65
N HIS A 160 15.53 -3.95 0.39
CA HIS A 160 14.87 -3.04 -0.54
C HIS A 160 13.69 -3.76 -1.22
N GLY A 161 12.47 -3.29 -0.98
CA GLY A 161 11.28 -3.75 -1.68
C GLY A 161 11.23 -3.24 -3.12
N HIS A 162 10.18 -3.63 -3.83
CA HIS A 162 9.95 -3.20 -5.20
C HIS A 162 9.51 -1.74 -5.28
N TRP A 163 9.89 -1.08 -6.38
CA TRP A 163 9.33 0.22 -6.75
C TRP A 163 7.82 0.07 -7.03
N CYS A 164 7.03 1.01 -6.52
CA CYS A 164 5.63 1.12 -6.88
C CYS A 164 5.46 1.60 -8.33
N GLU A 165 4.22 1.63 -8.80
CA GLU A 165 3.86 2.30 -10.05
C GLU A 165 4.32 3.78 -10.02
N ASN A 166 4.75 4.27 -11.18
CA ASN A 166 5.18 5.66 -11.31
C ASN A 166 4.00 6.61 -11.06
N ILE A 167 4.25 7.60 -10.22
CA ILE A 167 3.37 8.74 -9.99
C ILE A 167 3.76 9.83 -10.99
N LEU A 168 2.81 10.23 -11.82
CA LEU A 168 2.98 11.21 -12.87
C LEU A 168 2.55 12.59 -12.39
N PHE A 169 3.36 13.59 -12.71
CA PHE A 169 3.08 15.00 -12.54
C PHE A 169 3.14 15.67 -13.91
N SER A 170 2.03 16.25 -14.36
CA SER A 170 2.01 17.19 -15.47
C SER A 170 2.16 18.59 -14.90
N ILE A 171 3.33 19.20 -15.11
CA ILE A 171 3.57 20.59 -14.73
C ILE A 171 3.27 21.43 -15.96
N GLU A 172 2.08 22.02 -15.99
CA GLU A 172 1.61 22.75 -17.17
C GLU A 172 2.42 24.02 -17.39
N ALA A 173 2.61 24.35 -18.67
CA ALA A 173 3.22 25.58 -19.07
C ALA A 173 2.45 26.78 -18.49
N LYS A 174 3.19 27.84 -18.15
CA LYS A 174 2.55 29.11 -17.82
C LYS A 174 1.84 29.62 -19.06
N ASN A 175 0.52 29.79 -19.01
CA ASN A 175 -0.22 30.41 -20.10
C ASN A 175 0.35 31.82 -20.31
N PRO A 176 0.87 32.16 -21.49
CA PRO A 176 1.12 33.55 -21.82
C PRO A 176 -0.24 34.21 -21.95
N VAL A 177 -0.80 34.68 -20.83
CA VAL A 177 -1.96 35.55 -20.89
C VAL A 177 -1.50 36.78 -21.67
N ASN A 178 -2.03 36.88 -22.90
CA ASN A 178 -1.90 38.04 -23.76
C ASN A 178 -2.16 39.30 -22.94
N HIS A 179 -1.11 40.05 -22.63
CA HIS A 179 -1.22 41.46 -22.31
C HIS A 179 -1.68 42.16 -23.59
N ILE A 180 -2.97 42.02 -23.93
CA ILE A 180 -3.64 43.04 -24.73
C ILE A 180 -3.72 44.23 -23.79
N GLN A 181 -2.68 45.05 -23.82
CA GLN A 181 -2.79 46.42 -23.37
C GLN A 181 -3.96 47.00 -24.17
N ASN A 182 -5.08 47.26 -23.50
CA ASN A 182 -6.09 48.14 -24.04
C ASN A 182 -5.40 49.48 -24.25
N THR A 183 -4.93 49.70 -25.48
CA THR A 183 -4.56 51.01 -25.97
C THR A 183 -5.85 51.83 -25.91
N GLU A 184 -6.03 52.57 -24.81
CA GLU A 184 -6.95 53.69 -24.78
C GLU A 184 -6.50 54.66 -25.86
N LEU A 185 -7.08 54.53 -27.05
CA LEU A 185 -7.15 55.61 -28.02
C LEU A 185 -8.01 56.69 -27.38
N GLY A 186 -7.35 57.58 -26.64
CA GLY A 186 -7.89 58.86 -26.22
C GLY A 186 -8.17 59.70 -27.45
N ILE A 187 -9.35 59.50 -28.04
CA ILE A 187 -10.01 60.49 -28.89
C ILE A 187 -11.03 61.15 -27.98
N HIS A 188 -10.71 62.35 -27.49
CA HIS A 188 -11.56 63.55 -27.49
C HIS A 188 -10.86 64.71 -26.78
#